data_AF-A0A844HXB5-F1
#
_entry.id   AF-A0A844HXB5-F1
#
_cell.length_a   1.000
_cell.length_b   1.000
_cell.length_c   1.000
_cell.angle_alpha   90.00
_cell.angle_beta   90.00
_cell.angle_gamma   90.00
#
_symmetry.space_group_name_H-M   'P 1'
#
loop_
_entity.id
_entity.type
_entity.pdbx_description
1 polymer ?
#
loop_
_entity_poly.entity_id
_entity_poly.type
_entity_poly.pdbx_seq_one_letter_code
_entity_poly.pdbx_strand_id
1 'polypeptide(L)'
;MVKTIEFIHSRKLSAADVTKINHVIKSRSQSSIAAGKEAWLYPEKNLTCEWSEIKEVLAPPSDELYKFGGELYARFEDGSVYYQDAYGRTSNDDYLKKDTDEKKLGRNEPCGCGSGKKYKNCCRNIPINLRTTWEVASIRERNLAFCNCIRDVLALNKGKTWLDVRRELSNEQIKEIYGFYSALWPREIDLYAMLPKPDGAFRGLYTGQIDIRVIGARALPMASVFDEFLIQSPILNPNNVRPEFSPIETPQAYKYQALKDFLFMLELEPFIGEGVVNVIPDPGNHDQDLQRSMMDIARRRDSLEPCESDARLSFELTTQDLLNSTAMMPRALRIQLFEDQFRLAKAEAESIVTALENMAEASPLMVLQKLEGGKGGQFIQSCMAPNFEMALFLGQVTGAVLITDSETRWQQLSKAMHLNQGFARHPWKVIQDQLQRVPVDYRFIDTLKKAEGQFSTLRGLLKSLDSMIQRDERDAGHINNLATKTGSFSGSLDEKDEMAPLESLEILSPEGGFYDLKVQRLLARSSCTHYEDRVRSIYGIGLPQ
;
A
#
# COMPACT_ATOMS: atom_id res chain seq x y z
N MET A 1 -13.53 -27.87 15.23
CA MET A 1 -12.45 -28.76 14.79
C MET A 1 -12.42 -29.87 15.81
N VAL A 2 -12.67 -31.12 15.40
CA VAL A 2 -12.58 -32.26 16.34
C VAL A 2 -11.12 -32.42 16.72
N LYS A 3 -10.84 -32.71 17.99
CA LYS A 3 -9.48 -33.04 18.42
C LYS A 3 -9.06 -34.28 17.65
N THR A 4 -8.19 -34.12 16.65
CA THR A 4 -7.92 -35.14 15.62
C THR A 4 -7.49 -36.46 16.24
N ILE A 5 -6.80 -36.42 17.38
CA ILE A 5 -6.39 -37.63 18.09
C ILE A 5 -7.58 -38.38 18.69
N GLU A 6 -8.54 -37.68 19.30
CA GLU A 6 -9.75 -38.31 19.86
C GLU A 6 -10.64 -38.86 18.73
N PHE A 7 -10.80 -38.10 17.63
CA PHE A 7 -11.51 -38.57 16.44
C PHE A 7 -10.90 -39.85 15.87
N ILE A 8 -9.56 -39.92 15.74
CA ILE A 8 -8.89 -41.13 15.24
C ILE A 8 -9.08 -42.30 16.21
N HIS A 9 -9.06 -42.05 17.52
CA HIS A 9 -9.18 -43.08 18.54
C HIS A 9 -10.62 -43.61 18.74
N SER A 10 -11.65 -42.77 18.58
CA SER A 10 -13.05 -43.17 18.78
C SER A 10 -13.68 -43.76 17.51
N ARG A 11 -13.15 -43.41 16.33
CA ARG A 11 -13.78 -43.71 15.05
C ARG A 11 -13.74 -45.20 14.71
N LYS A 12 -14.93 -45.74 14.43
CA LYS A 12 -15.11 -47.10 13.91
C LYS A 12 -15.52 -47.03 12.44
N LEU A 13 -14.73 -47.65 11.58
CA LEU A 13 -15.00 -47.74 10.13
C LEU A 13 -15.58 -49.10 9.80
N SER A 14 -16.66 -49.13 9.03
CA SER A 14 -17.15 -50.36 8.42
C SER A 14 -16.28 -50.77 7.23
N ALA A 15 -16.41 -52.01 6.76
CA ALA A 15 -15.73 -52.45 5.54
C ALA A 15 -16.10 -51.61 4.31
N ALA A 16 -17.35 -51.11 4.26
CA ALA A 16 -17.81 -50.20 3.21
C ALA A 16 -17.11 -48.83 3.30
N ASP A 17 -16.93 -48.30 4.51
CA ASP A 17 -16.23 -47.03 4.73
C ASP A 17 -14.74 -47.12 4.35
N VAL A 18 -14.09 -48.22 4.73
CA VAL A 18 -12.70 -48.49 4.34
C VAL A 18 -12.57 -48.60 2.82
N THR A 19 -13.54 -49.23 2.14
CA THR A 19 -13.57 -49.33 0.68
C THR A 19 -13.66 -47.95 0.03
N LYS A 20 -14.52 -47.06 0.55
CA LYS A 20 -14.64 -45.65 0.10
C LYS A 20 -13.32 -44.88 0.28
N ILE A 21 -12.68 -45.02 1.44
CA ILE A 21 -11.39 -44.35 1.72
C ILE A 21 -10.28 -44.86 0.79
N ASN A 22 -10.18 -46.18 0.61
CA ASN A 22 -9.18 -46.77 -0.28
C ASN A 22 -9.39 -46.35 -1.74
N HIS A 23 -10.65 -46.14 -2.17
CA HIS A 23 -10.94 -45.59 -3.48
C HIS A 23 -10.38 -44.17 -3.65
N VAL A 24 -10.54 -43.30 -2.64
CA VAL A 24 -9.95 -41.94 -2.68
C VAL A 24 -8.42 -42.00 -2.74
N ILE A 25 -7.80 -42.84 -1.91
CA ILE A 25 -6.33 -43.00 -1.88
C ILE A 25 -5.82 -43.48 -3.25
N LYS A 26 -6.47 -44.50 -3.83
CA LYS A 26 -6.11 -45.00 -5.16
C LYS A 26 -6.27 -43.94 -6.23
N SER A 27 -7.41 -43.25 -6.28
CA SER A 27 -7.70 -42.22 -7.28
C SER A 27 -6.82 -40.97 -7.18
N ARG A 28 -6.14 -40.77 -6.04
CA ARG A 28 -5.21 -39.65 -5.82
C ARG A 28 -3.73 -40.06 -5.77
N SER A 29 -3.42 -41.34 -5.90
CA SER A 29 -2.03 -41.81 -5.96
C SER A 29 -1.41 -41.40 -7.30
N GLN A 30 -0.22 -40.80 -7.26
CA GLN A 30 0.49 -40.33 -8.45
C GLN A 30 1.54 -41.32 -8.98
N SER A 31 1.92 -42.33 -8.20
CA SER A 31 3.04 -43.21 -8.54
C SER A 31 2.72 -44.70 -8.37
N SER A 32 2.37 -45.14 -7.17
CA SER A 32 2.11 -46.55 -6.89
C SER A 32 1.14 -46.73 -5.72
N ILE A 33 0.50 -47.90 -5.70
CA ILE A 33 -0.35 -48.35 -4.59
C ILE A 33 0.04 -49.78 -4.23
N ALA A 34 -0.12 -50.15 -2.97
CA ALA A 34 0.13 -51.51 -2.49
C ALA A 34 -1.02 -51.95 -1.57
N ALA A 35 -1.33 -53.23 -1.59
CA ALA A 35 -2.31 -53.82 -0.70
C ALA A 35 -1.89 -55.25 -0.33
N GLY A 36 -2.30 -55.71 0.85
CA GLY A 36 -1.97 -57.06 1.34
C GLY A 36 -2.66 -58.20 0.57
N LYS A 37 -3.66 -57.89 -0.25
CA LYS A 37 -4.35 -58.84 -1.15
C LYS A 37 -4.64 -58.14 -2.48
N GLU A 38 -4.51 -58.87 -3.58
CA GLU A 38 -4.77 -58.35 -4.93
C GLU A 38 -6.20 -57.78 -5.08
N ALA A 39 -7.20 -58.44 -4.50
CA ALA A 39 -8.58 -57.97 -4.52
C ALA A 39 -8.77 -56.57 -3.90
N TRP A 40 -7.87 -56.14 -3.00
CA TRP A 40 -7.94 -54.82 -2.35
C TRP A 40 -7.34 -53.69 -3.20
N LEU A 41 -6.64 -54.01 -4.29
CA LEU A 41 -6.15 -53.02 -5.24
C LEU A 41 -7.27 -52.40 -6.09
N TYR A 42 -8.49 -52.96 -6.04
CA TYR A 42 -9.62 -52.54 -6.86
C TYR A 42 -10.85 -52.17 -6.02
N PRO A 43 -10.75 -51.17 -5.11
CA PRO A 43 -11.86 -50.75 -4.25
C PRO A 43 -13.09 -50.26 -5.04
N GLU A 44 -12.89 -49.75 -6.25
CA GLU A 44 -13.96 -49.30 -7.15
C GLU A 44 -14.95 -50.42 -7.52
N LYS A 45 -14.55 -51.69 -7.48
CA LYS A 45 -15.43 -52.83 -7.82
C LYS A 45 -16.53 -53.07 -6.79
N ASN A 46 -16.33 -52.59 -5.56
CA ASN A 46 -17.23 -52.82 -4.43
C ASN A 46 -17.85 -51.50 -3.92
N LEU A 47 -17.75 -50.41 -4.68
CA LEU A 47 -18.38 -49.13 -4.34
C LEU A 47 -19.86 -49.17 -4.70
N THR A 48 -20.72 -48.78 -3.76
CA THR A 48 -22.17 -48.71 -3.96
C THR A 48 -22.71 -47.27 -3.86
N CYS A 49 -21.82 -46.27 -3.92
CA CYS A 49 -22.15 -44.86 -3.72
C CYS A 49 -21.49 -43.98 -4.78
N GLU A 50 -21.98 -42.76 -4.94
CA GLU A 50 -21.38 -41.76 -5.83
C GLU A 50 -20.16 -41.08 -5.17
N TRP A 51 -19.25 -40.51 -5.98
CA TRP A 51 -18.02 -39.88 -5.48
C TRP A 51 -18.31 -38.75 -4.46
N SER A 52 -19.37 -37.98 -4.69
CA SER A 52 -19.79 -36.89 -3.81
C SER A 52 -20.25 -37.36 -2.43
N GLU A 53 -20.70 -38.61 -2.30
CA GLU A 53 -21.19 -39.21 -1.06
C GLU A 53 -20.04 -39.72 -0.18
N ILE A 54 -18.84 -39.91 -0.75
CA ILE A 54 -17.65 -40.33 0.02
C ILE A 54 -17.27 -39.28 1.09
N LYS A 55 -17.63 -38.00 0.87
CA LYS A 55 -17.37 -36.92 1.84
C LYS A 55 -17.99 -37.18 3.21
N GLU A 56 -19.11 -37.90 3.25
CA GLU A 56 -19.85 -38.18 4.49
C GLU A 56 -19.05 -39.11 5.39
N VAL A 57 -18.33 -40.07 4.78
CA VAL A 57 -17.38 -40.89 5.52
C VAL A 57 -16.25 -40.00 6.03
N LEU A 58 -15.68 -39.12 5.22
CA LEU A 58 -14.51 -38.32 5.63
C LEU A 58 -14.83 -37.24 6.67
N ALA A 59 -16.11 -36.88 6.85
CA ALA A 59 -16.54 -35.90 7.83
C ALA A 59 -16.46 -36.45 9.27
N PRO A 60 -16.19 -35.60 10.27
CA PRO A 60 -16.36 -35.95 11.67
C PRO A 60 -17.84 -36.21 12.04
N PRO A 61 -18.14 -36.99 13.10
CA PRO A 61 -19.50 -37.18 13.59
C PRO A 61 -20.12 -35.83 13.95
N SER A 62 -21.39 -35.64 13.61
CA SER A 62 -22.09 -34.37 13.80
C SER A 62 -22.26 -33.99 15.28
N ASP A 63 -22.24 -34.97 16.18
CA ASP A 63 -22.33 -34.84 17.63
C ASP A 63 -20.97 -34.66 18.33
N GLU A 64 -19.86 -35.08 17.69
CA GLU A 64 -18.49 -34.84 18.15
C GLU A 64 -17.90 -33.50 17.65
N LEU A 65 -18.71 -32.69 16.93
CA LEU A 65 -18.41 -31.29 16.64
C LEU A 65 -18.54 -30.44 17.93
N TYR A 66 -17.77 -30.78 18.97
CA TYR A 66 -17.73 -30.01 20.20
C TYR A 66 -17.07 -28.65 19.93
N LYS A 67 -17.85 -27.57 20.09
CA LYS A 67 -17.42 -26.16 20.18
C LYS A 67 -16.28 -25.75 19.24
N PHE A 68 -16.50 -25.82 17.93
CA PHE A 68 -15.75 -24.92 17.07
C PHE A 68 -16.31 -23.51 17.28
N GLY A 69 -15.65 -22.74 18.12
CA GLY A 69 -16.15 -21.43 18.55
C GLY A 69 -15.84 -21.18 20.02
N GLY A 70 -15.52 -19.92 20.32
CA GLY A 70 -15.15 -19.46 21.65
C GLY A 70 -13.98 -18.49 21.56
N GLU A 71 -13.92 -17.59 22.52
CA GLU A 71 -12.83 -16.63 22.69
C GLU A 71 -12.06 -17.04 23.96
N LEU A 72 -10.75 -17.12 23.85
CA LEU A 72 -9.85 -17.31 24.97
C LEU A 72 -9.43 -15.93 25.46
N TYR A 73 -9.71 -15.65 26.73
CA TYR A 73 -9.15 -14.51 27.45
C TYR A 73 -8.26 -15.04 28.57
N ALA A 74 -6.98 -14.65 28.58
CA ALA A 74 -6.07 -14.92 29.69
C ALA A 74 -5.56 -13.60 30.26
N ARG A 75 -5.88 -13.31 31.51
CA ARG A 75 -5.34 -12.16 32.24
C ARG A 75 -4.05 -12.59 32.94
N PHE A 76 -2.98 -11.85 32.75
CA PHE A 76 -1.70 -12.07 33.42
C PHE A 76 -1.60 -11.26 34.72
N GLU A 77 -0.63 -11.58 35.56
CA GLU A 77 -0.39 -10.92 36.86
C GLU A 77 -0.08 -9.43 36.72
N ASP A 78 0.52 -9.02 35.60
CA ASP A 78 0.80 -7.62 35.26
C ASP A 78 -0.45 -6.83 34.82
N GLY A 79 -1.61 -7.49 34.75
CA GLY A 79 -2.87 -6.90 34.33
C GLY A 79 -3.14 -6.95 32.83
N SER A 80 -2.16 -7.37 32.01
CA SER A 80 -2.35 -7.54 30.57
C SER A 80 -3.32 -8.69 30.26
N VAL A 81 -4.01 -8.61 29.13
CA VAL A 81 -4.99 -9.61 28.69
C VAL A 81 -4.59 -10.14 27.32
N TYR A 82 -4.32 -11.44 27.24
CA TYR A 82 -4.24 -12.18 25.98
C TYR A 82 -5.64 -12.52 25.50
N TYR A 83 -5.92 -12.20 24.25
CA TYR A 83 -7.12 -12.63 23.54
C TYR A 83 -6.72 -13.58 22.42
N GLN A 84 -7.52 -14.62 22.20
CA GLN A 84 -7.43 -15.46 21.02
C GLN A 84 -8.80 -15.98 20.63
N ASP A 85 -9.18 -15.81 19.37
CA ASP A 85 -10.45 -16.32 18.87
C ASP A 85 -10.37 -17.80 18.45
N ALA A 86 -11.49 -18.35 17.98
CA ALA A 86 -11.58 -19.74 17.55
C ALA A 86 -10.67 -20.12 16.36
N TYR A 87 -10.08 -19.14 15.68
CA TYR A 87 -9.17 -19.30 14.53
C TYR A 87 -7.72 -18.98 14.90
N GLY A 88 -7.44 -18.67 16.16
CA GLY A 88 -6.10 -18.36 16.65
C GLY A 88 -5.71 -16.89 16.50
N ARG A 89 -6.60 -16.01 16.03
CA ARG A 89 -6.34 -14.58 15.84
C ARG A 89 -6.28 -13.89 17.19
N THR A 90 -5.27 -13.03 17.38
CA THR A 90 -5.01 -12.37 18.66
C THR A 90 -5.60 -10.97 18.79
N SER A 91 -6.36 -10.53 17.79
CA SER A 91 -7.04 -9.24 17.76
C SER A 91 -8.55 -9.45 17.62
N ASN A 92 -9.34 -8.68 18.39
CA ASN A 92 -10.77 -8.52 18.14
C ASN A 92 -10.93 -7.23 17.31
N ASP A 93 -11.48 -7.34 16.10
CA ASP A 93 -11.66 -6.27 15.13
C ASP A 93 -13.14 -5.96 14.88
N ASP A 94 -14.05 -6.35 15.79
CA ASP A 94 -15.49 -6.16 15.64
C ASP A 94 -15.89 -4.69 15.48
N TYR A 95 -15.13 -3.76 16.08
CA TYR A 95 -15.35 -2.32 15.94
C TYR A 95 -15.07 -1.79 14.52
N LEU A 96 -14.40 -2.57 13.67
CA LEU A 96 -14.19 -2.24 12.26
C LEU A 96 -15.30 -2.81 11.36
N LYS A 97 -16.16 -3.69 11.87
CA LYS A 97 -17.23 -4.29 11.06
C LYS A 97 -18.31 -3.27 10.72
N LYS A 98 -18.88 -3.42 9.53
CA LYS A 98 -19.96 -2.59 9.01
C LYS A 98 -21.21 -3.45 8.83
N ASP A 99 -22.33 -2.92 9.29
CA ASP A 99 -23.65 -3.47 8.97
C ASP A 99 -24.23 -2.71 7.77
N THR A 100 -24.00 -3.22 6.57
CA THR A 100 -24.47 -2.59 5.32
C THR A 100 -25.41 -3.51 4.55
N ASP A 101 -26.65 -3.09 4.36
CA ASP A 101 -27.65 -3.81 3.56
C ASP A 101 -27.76 -3.21 2.15
N GLU A 102 -27.12 -3.87 1.17
CA GLU A 102 -27.13 -3.40 -0.23
C GLU A 102 -28.55 -3.25 -0.81
N LYS A 103 -29.52 -4.04 -0.35
CA LYS A 103 -30.90 -3.98 -0.87
C LYS A 103 -31.61 -2.68 -0.47
N LYS A 104 -31.18 -2.05 0.62
CA LYS A 104 -31.72 -0.77 1.10
C LYS A 104 -31.00 0.43 0.49
N LEU A 105 -29.86 0.21 -0.17
CA LEU A 105 -29.01 1.30 -0.64
C LEU A 105 -29.55 1.96 -1.91
N GLY A 106 -29.91 3.23 -1.80
CA GLY A 106 -30.36 4.06 -2.92
C GLY A 106 -29.24 4.38 -3.91
N ARG A 107 -29.57 4.56 -5.20
CA ARG A 107 -28.60 4.86 -6.27
C ARG A 107 -27.70 6.07 -6.00
N ASN A 108 -28.23 7.09 -5.32
CA ASN A 108 -27.51 8.34 -5.04
C ASN A 108 -26.88 8.37 -3.64
N GLU A 109 -27.09 7.34 -2.82
CA GLU A 109 -26.50 7.24 -1.48
C GLU A 109 -25.01 6.90 -1.57
N PRO A 110 -24.21 7.20 -0.52
CA PRO A 110 -22.83 6.76 -0.43
C PRO A 110 -22.71 5.25 -0.62
N CYS A 111 -21.71 4.81 -1.38
CA CYS A 111 -21.50 3.39 -1.62
C CYS A 111 -21.11 2.66 -0.32
N GLY A 112 -21.68 1.47 -0.11
CA GLY A 112 -21.38 0.62 1.06
C GLY A 112 -19.91 0.22 1.20
N CYS A 113 -19.13 0.25 0.11
CA CYS A 113 -17.69 0.00 0.17
C CYS A 113 -16.87 1.11 0.83
N GLY A 114 -17.49 2.23 1.22
CA GLY A 114 -16.79 3.32 1.92
C GLY A 114 -15.87 4.17 1.02
N SER A 115 -16.01 4.10 -0.31
CA SER A 115 -15.19 4.88 -1.26
C SER A 115 -15.49 6.38 -1.29
N GLY A 116 -16.57 6.83 -0.64
CA GLY A 116 -17.07 8.21 -0.75
C GLY A 116 -17.86 8.50 -2.04
N LYS A 117 -17.80 7.61 -3.04
CA LYS A 117 -18.56 7.74 -4.30
C LYS A 117 -20.02 7.35 -4.08
N LYS A 118 -20.93 7.93 -4.88
CA LYS A 118 -22.34 7.49 -4.95
C LYS A 118 -22.41 6.04 -5.43
N TYR A 119 -23.30 5.22 -4.88
CA TYR A 119 -23.44 3.80 -5.21
C TYR A 119 -23.55 3.54 -6.71
N LYS A 120 -24.33 4.35 -7.44
CA LYS A 120 -24.48 4.24 -8.92
C LYS A 120 -23.20 4.47 -9.72
N ASN A 121 -22.21 5.16 -9.15
CA ASN A 121 -20.92 5.48 -9.77
C ASN A 121 -19.78 4.66 -9.14
N CYS A 122 -20.11 3.63 -8.38
CA CYS A 122 -19.17 2.76 -7.69
C CYS A 122 -19.62 1.31 -7.88
N CYS A 123 -19.86 0.57 -6.81
CA CYS A 123 -20.08 -0.87 -6.86
C CYS A 123 -21.31 -1.33 -7.67
N ARG A 124 -22.31 -0.47 -7.93
CA ARG A 124 -23.57 -0.90 -8.57
C ARG A 124 -23.38 -1.67 -9.89
N ASN A 125 -22.45 -1.24 -10.73
CA ASN A 125 -22.17 -1.85 -12.03
C ASN A 125 -20.89 -2.71 -12.03
N ILE A 126 -20.25 -2.87 -10.88
CA ILE A 126 -19.04 -3.67 -10.74
C ILE A 126 -19.45 -5.08 -10.30
N PRO A 127 -18.97 -6.16 -10.93
CA PRO A 127 -19.18 -7.52 -10.46
C PRO A 127 -18.73 -7.72 -9.01
N ILE A 128 -19.46 -8.51 -8.21
CA ILE A 128 -19.20 -8.66 -6.76
C ILE A 128 -17.75 -9.04 -6.46
N ASN A 129 -17.17 -9.93 -7.26
CA ASN A 129 -15.79 -10.40 -7.11
C ASN A 129 -14.72 -9.33 -7.43
N LEU A 130 -15.11 -8.24 -8.10
CA LEU A 130 -14.28 -7.07 -8.40
C LEU A 130 -14.60 -5.88 -7.49
N ARG A 131 -15.44 -6.05 -6.47
CA ARG A 131 -15.70 -5.00 -5.47
C ARG A 131 -14.71 -5.13 -4.31
N THR A 132 -14.42 -3.99 -3.69
CA THR A 132 -13.88 -3.99 -2.33
C THR A 132 -14.93 -4.43 -1.33
N THR A 133 -14.51 -4.97 -0.19
CA THR A 133 -15.40 -5.46 0.86
C THR A 133 -16.29 -4.34 1.42
N TRP A 134 -17.52 -4.73 1.79
CA TRP A 134 -18.49 -3.89 2.50
C TRP A 134 -18.59 -4.29 3.98
N GLU A 135 -17.92 -5.37 4.38
CA GLU A 135 -18.07 -6.00 5.70
C GLU A 135 -17.29 -5.26 6.78
N VAL A 136 -16.26 -4.49 6.40
CA VAL A 136 -15.40 -3.74 7.31
C VAL A 136 -15.12 -2.34 6.78
N ALA A 137 -14.73 -1.43 7.69
CA ALA A 137 -14.26 -0.09 7.38
C ALA A 137 -13.20 -0.14 6.27
N SER A 138 -13.44 0.62 5.21
CA SER A 138 -12.54 0.70 4.05
C SER A 138 -11.22 1.39 4.40
N ILE A 139 -10.24 1.30 3.50
CA ILE A 139 -8.96 2.03 3.66
C ILE A 139 -9.21 3.54 3.82
N ARG A 140 -10.13 4.10 3.02
CA ARG A 140 -10.50 5.51 3.10
C ARG A 140 -11.14 5.85 4.44
N GLU A 141 -12.09 5.05 4.91
CA GLU A 141 -12.79 5.28 6.19
C GLU A 141 -11.81 5.23 7.37
N ARG A 142 -10.87 4.26 7.37
CA ARG A 142 -9.82 4.14 8.38
C ARG A 142 -8.88 5.35 8.36
N ASN A 143 -8.43 5.80 7.19
CA ASN A 143 -7.56 6.96 7.08
C ASN A 143 -8.24 8.25 7.56
N LEU A 144 -9.51 8.46 7.21
CA LEU A 144 -10.27 9.62 7.72
C LEU A 144 -10.47 9.56 9.23
N ALA A 145 -10.76 8.37 9.78
CA ALA A 145 -10.81 8.17 11.22
C ALA A 145 -9.45 8.52 11.87
N PHE A 146 -8.35 8.12 11.25
CA PHE A 146 -7.00 8.44 11.73
C PHE A 146 -6.71 9.94 11.72
N CYS A 147 -7.05 10.65 10.64
CA CYS A 147 -6.91 12.11 10.57
C CYS A 147 -7.75 12.82 11.64
N ASN A 148 -8.99 12.36 11.88
CA ASN A 148 -9.83 12.89 12.95
C ASN A 148 -9.20 12.68 14.33
N CYS A 149 -8.67 11.48 14.61
CA CYS A 149 -7.93 11.20 15.84
C CYS A 149 -6.73 12.16 16.01
N ILE A 150 -5.91 12.36 14.98
CA ILE A 150 -4.81 13.32 15.00
C ILE A 150 -5.32 14.72 15.37
N ARG A 151 -6.36 15.22 14.70
CA ARG A 151 -6.89 16.57 14.95
C ARG A 151 -7.45 16.74 16.35
N ASP A 152 -8.13 15.72 16.87
CA ASP A 152 -8.75 15.76 18.19
C ASP A 152 -7.72 15.68 19.31
N VAL A 153 -6.80 14.71 19.24
CA VAL A 153 -5.75 14.50 20.25
C VAL A 153 -4.76 15.66 20.28
N LEU A 154 -4.42 16.22 19.12
CA LEU A 154 -3.57 17.42 19.02
C LEU A 154 -4.34 18.73 19.26
N ALA A 155 -5.65 18.66 19.51
CA ALA A 155 -6.52 19.80 19.75
C ALA A 155 -6.54 20.85 18.62
N LEU A 156 -6.25 20.45 17.38
CA LEU A 156 -6.35 21.29 16.18
C LEU A 156 -7.80 21.74 15.95
N ASN A 157 -8.76 20.85 16.24
CA ASN A 157 -10.20 21.16 16.19
C ASN A 157 -10.65 22.14 17.30
N LYS A 158 -9.79 22.40 18.30
CA LYS A 158 -10.04 23.32 19.42
C LYS A 158 -9.22 24.62 19.30
N GLY A 159 -8.66 24.88 18.12
CA GLY A 159 -7.96 26.13 17.81
C GLY A 159 -6.44 26.11 18.01
N LYS A 160 -5.83 24.98 18.41
CA LYS A 160 -4.36 24.87 18.40
C LYS A 160 -3.84 24.95 16.97
N THR A 161 -2.73 25.64 16.79
CA THR A 161 -2.01 25.73 15.53
C THR A 161 -0.94 24.63 15.43
N TRP A 162 -0.39 24.42 14.23
CA TRP A 162 0.75 23.51 14.07
C TRP A 162 1.99 23.98 14.84
N LEU A 163 2.15 25.29 15.06
CA LEU A 163 3.21 25.83 15.91
C LEU A 163 3.02 25.38 17.38
N ASP A 164 1.80 25.39 17.88
CA ASP A 164 1.49 24.91 19.24
C ASP A 164 1.77 23.41 19.38
N VAL A 165 1.37 22.60 18.38
CA VAL A 165 1.69 21.17 18.34
C VAL A 165 3.19 20.92 18.47
N ARG A 166 4.03 21.64 17.71
CA ARG A 166 5.49 21.46 17.77
C ARG A 166 6.10 21.86 19.12
N ARG A 167 5.47 22.78 19.84
CA ARG A 167 5.89 23.23 21.18
C ARG A 167 5.43 22.29 22.29
N GLU A 168 4.34 21.54 22.09
CA GLU A 168 3.63 20.89 23.19
C GLU A 168 3.37 19.38 23.01
N LEU A 169 3.66 18.79 21.84
CA LEU A 169 3.43 17.36 21.55
C LEU A 169 3.98 16.45 22.66
N SER A 170 3.07 15.84 23.42
CA SER A 170 3.41 15.01 24.57
C SER A 170 3.61 13.54 24.19
N ASN A 171 4.23 12.78 25.10
CA ASN A 171 4.41 11.36 24.92
C ASN A 171 3.07 10.62 24.91
N GLU A 172 2.12 11.04 25.76
CA GLU A 172 0.76 10.49 25.83
C GLU A 172 0.00 10.69 24.52
N GLN A 173 0.11 11.86 23.90
CA GLN A 173 -0.51 12.13 22.60
C GLN A 173 0.06 11.21 21.50
N ILE A 174 1.38 10.99 21.48
CA ILE A 174 2.03 10.06 20.55
C ILE A 174 1.50 8.64 20.78
N LYS A 175 1.46 8.17 22.05
CA LYS A 175 0.94 6.84 22.39
C LYS A 175 -0.50 6.67 21.95
N GLU A 176 -1.35 7.66 22.20
CA GLU A 176 -2.78 7.62 21.86
C GLU A 176 -2.99 7.54 20.34
N ILE A 177 -2.32 8.40 19.57
CA ILE A 177 -2.47 8.45 18.11
C ILE A 177 -1.94 7.16 17.45
N TYR A 178 -0.72 6.71 17.80
CA TYR A 178 -0.19 5.46 17.24
C TYR A 178 -0.95 4.22 17.75
N GLY A 179 -1.45 4.27 18.99
CA GLY A 179 -2.36 3.26 19.52
C GLY A 179 -3.63 3.14 18.68
N PHE A 180 -4.23 4.27 18.31
CA PHE A 180 -5.38 4.31 17.42
C PHE A 180 -5.05 3.81 16.01
N TYR A 181 -3.88 4.17 15.45
CA TYR A 181 -3.41 3.61 14.18
C TYR A 181 -3.31 2.07 14.24
N SER A 182 -2.76 1.52 15.32
CA SER A 182 -2.64 0.07 15.52
C SER A 182 -4.01 -0.62 15.58
N ALA A 183 -5.02 0.04 16.17
CA ALA A 183 -6.39 -0.46 16.20
C ALA A 183 -7.03 -0.43 14.79
N LEU A 184 -6.77 0.63 14.01
CA LEU A 184 -7.26 0.69 12.64
C LEU A 184 -6.61 -0.35 11.71
N TRP A 185 -5.44 -0.89 12.06
CA TRP A 185 -4.68 -1.79 11.20
C TRP A 185 -4.16 -3.02 11.97
N PRO A 186 -5.06 -3.93 12.40
CA PRO A 186 -4.65 -5.17 13.05
C PRO A 186 -3.88 -6.08 12.06
N ARG A 187 -2.97 -6.91 12.58
CA ARG A 187 -2.10 -7.75 11.72
C ARG A 187 -2.90 -8.71 10.85
N GLU A 188 -3.98 -9.25 11.39
CA GLU A 188 -4.77 -10.32 10.78
C GLU A 188 -5.88 -9.82 9.83
N ILE A 189 -5.97 -8.51 9.58
CA ILE A 189 -6.98 -7.97 8.67
C ILE A 189 -6.75 -8.45 7.24
N ASP A 190 -7.83 -8.82 6.54
CA ASP A 190 -7.78 -9.11 5.11
C ASP A 190 -7.64 -7.79 4.31
N LEU A 191 -6.39 -7.33 4.18
CA LEU A 191 -6.08 -6.14 3.40
C LEU A 191 -6.49 -6.31 1.93
N TYR A 192 -6.36 -7.51 1.37
CA TYR A 192 -6.67 -7.74 -0.05
C TYR A 192 -8.13 -7.47 -0.34
N ALA A 193 -9.05 -7.86 0.55
CA ALA A 193 -10.47 -7.55 0.41
C ALA A 193 -10.76 -6.03 0.35
N MET A 194 -9.91 -5.21 0.97
CA MET A 194 -10.05 -3.74 0.99
C MET A 194 -9.33 -3.03 -0.15
N LEU A 195 -8.29 -3.64 -0.74
CA LEU A 195 -7.57 -3.08 -1.87
C LEU A 195 -8.47 -3.00 -3.13
N PRO A 196 -8.38 -1.92 -3.93
CA PRO A 196 -9.04 -1.84 -5.22
C PRO A 196 -8.71 -3.05 -6.10
N LYS A 197 -9.65 -3.46 -6.95
CA LYS A 197 -9.53 -4.61 -7.84
C LYS A 197 -9.29 -4.14 -9.28
N PRO A 198 -8.77 -4.99 -10.18
CA PRO A 198 -8.62 -4.66 -11.61
C PRO A 198 -9.99 -4.63 -12.32
N ASP A 199 -10.79 -3.63 -11.99
CA ASP A 199 -12.17 -3.40 -12.48
C ASP A 199 -12.24 -2.52 -13.74
N GLY A 200 -11.09 -2.15 -14.31
CA GLY A 200 -10.98 -1.28 -15.48
C GLY A 200 -11.00 0.22 -15.18
N ALA A 201 -10.99 0.66 -13.92
CA ALA A 201 -10.73 2.07 -13.61
C ALA A 201 -9.28 2.44 -13.95
N PHE A 202 -9.08 3.66 -14.45
CA PHE A 202 -7.73 4.14 -14.77
C PHE A 202 -7.03 4.58 -13.48
N ARG A 203 -6.26 3.66 -12.89
CA ARG A 203 -5.57 3.85 -11.60
C ARG A 203 -4.08 4.06 -11.76
N GLY A 204 -3.54 4.95 -10.94
CA GLY A 204 -2.11 5.14 -10.77
C GLY A 204 -1.62 4.66 -9.40
N LEU A 205 -0.48 4.00 -9.33
CA LEU A 205 0.25 3.71 -8.10
C LEU A 205 1.57 4.46 -8.10
N TYR A 206 1.74 5.40 -7.17
CA TYR A 206 3.01 6.10 -6.99
C TYR A 206 4.03 5.20 -6.30
N THR A 207 5.25 5.18 -6.84
CA THR A 207 6.41 4.51 -6.26
C THR A 207 7.61 5.45 -6.30
N GLY A 208 7.94 6.05 -5.16
CA GLY A 208 9.03 7.02 -5.06
C GLY A 208 9.25 7.44 -3.61
N GLN A 209 9.77 8.65 -3.41
CA GLN A 209 10.01 9.18 -2.07
C GLN A 209 8.68 9.59 -1.41
N ILE A 210 8.34 8.96 -0.29
CA ILE A 210 7.14 9.26 0.49
C ILE A 210 7.55 10.11 1.68
N ASP A 211 7.59 11.43 1.47
CA ASP A 211 7.91 12.39 2.52
C ASP A 211 7.08 13.67 2.34
N ILE A 212 6.58 14.18 3.46
CA ILE A 212 5.70 15.36 3.51
C ILE A 212 6.30 16.59 2.82
N ARG A 213 7.62 16.75 2.84
CA ARG A 213 8.27 17.92 2.23
C ARG A 213 8.23 17.92 0.71
N VAL A 214 7.97 16.76 0.09
CA VAL A 214 8.12 16.59 -1.37
C VAL A 214 6.90 15.97 -2.03
N ILE A 215 6.01 15.30 -1.29
CA ILE A 215 4.85 14.60 -1.85
C ILE A 215 3.90 15.56 -2.58
N GLY A 216 3.71 16.78 -2.06
CA GLY A 216 2.90 17.83 -2.66
C GLY A 216 3.46 18.37 -3.99
N ALA A 217 4.78 18.40 -4.14
CA ALA A 217 5.40 18.84 -5.40
C ALA A 217 5.54 17.71 -6.44
N ARG A 218 5.40 16.44 -6.02
CA ARG A 218 5.70 15.27 -6.84
C ARG A 218 4.45 14.45 -7.15
N ALA A 219 4.02 13.61 -6.21
CA ALA A 219 2.98 12.62 -6.45
C ALA A 219 1.57 13.24 -6.52
N LEU A 220 1.25 14.21 -5.65
CA LEU A 220 -0.13 14.72 -5.53
C LEU A 220 -0.68 15.43 -6.77
N PRO A 221 0.07 16.28 -7.50
CA PRO A 221 -0.41 16.86 -8.74
C PRO A 221 -0.87 15.82 -9.76
N MET A 222 -0.19 14.67 -9.80
CA MET A 222 -0.48 13.58 -10.73
C MET A 222 -1.75 12.81 -10.36
N ALA A 223 -2.19 12.86 -9.11
CA ALA A 223 -3.47 12.29 -8.71
C ALA A 223 -4.66 12.92 -9.47
N SER A 224 -4.51 14.15 -9.97
CA SER A 224 -5.51 14.80 -10.81
C SER A 224 -5.80 13.99 -12.10
N VAL A 225 -4.81 13.25 -12.62
CA VAL A 225 -4.89 12.55 -13.90
C VAL A 225 -5.75 11.27 -13.84
N PHE A 226 -5.71 10.56 -12.71
CA PHE A 226 -6.26 9.20 -12.58
C PHE A 226 -7.66 9.19 -11.97
N ASP A 227 -8.44 8.13 -12.23
CA ASP A 227 -9.75 7.94 -11.56
C ASP A 227 -9.57 7.67 -10.05
N GLU A 228 -8.48 6.98 -9.68
CA GLU A 228 -8.01 6.76 -8.32
C GLU A 228 -6.47 6.72 -8.32
N PHE A 229 -5.84 7.30 -7.30
CA PHE A 229 -4.39 7.36 -7.16
C PHE A 229 -3.96 6.74 -5.83
N LEU A 230 -3.03 5.78 -5.90
CA LEU A 230 -2.61 4.98 -4.75
C LEU A 230 -1.24 5.44 -4.27
N ILE A 231 -1.12 5.64 -2.96
CA ILE A 231 0.14 5.99 -2.28
C ILE A 231 0.31 5.02 -1.12
N GLN A 232 1.48 4.40 -0.98
CA GLN A 232 1.75 3.55 0.19
C GLN A 232 1.96 4.44 1.43
N SER A 233 1.32 4.08 2.55
CA SER A 233 1.47 4.77 3.83
C SER A 233 2.91 4.69 4.33
N PRO A 234 3.55 5.81 4.72
CA PRO A 234 4.87 5.79 5.34
C PRO A 234 4.83 5.40 6.82
N ILE A 235 3.63 5.32 7.42
CA ILE A 235 3.45 5.18 8.86
C ILE A 235 3.83 3.76 9.31
N LEU A 236 4.69 3.70 10.32
CA LEU A 236 5.05 2.48 11.01
C LEU A 236 3.85 1.97 11.81
N ASN A 237 3.38 0.76 11.50
CA ASN A 237 2.34 0.09 12.28
C ASN A 237 2.94 -0.47 13.57
N PRO A 238 2.58 0.04 14.76
CA PRO A 238 3.13 -0.44 16.03
C PRO A 238 2.89 -1.93 16.26
N ASN A 239 1.83 -2.48 15.66
CA ASN A 239 1.58 -3.90 15.72
C ASN A 239 2.74 -4.69 15.14
N ASN A 240 3.51 -4.22 14.15
CA ASN A 240 4.52 -5.02 13.46
C ASN A 240 5.94 -4.84 13.99
N VAL A 241 6.08 -4.17 15.13
CA VAL A 241 7.38 -3.79 15.68
C VAL A 241 7.50 -4.35 17.10
N ARG A 242 8.73 -4.66 17.51
CA ARG A 242 8.96 -5.10 18.88
C ARG A 242 8.66 -3.97 19.86
N PRO A 243 8.16 -4.27 21.08
CA PRO A 243 7.80 -3.24 22.07
C PRO A 243 8.89 -2.18 22.27
N GLU A 244 10.17 -2.57 22.38
CA GLU A 244 11.29 -1.65 22.61
C GLU A 244 11.56 -0.65 21.47
N PHE A 245 11.02 -0.90 20.27
CA PHE A 245 11.08 0.00 19.11
C PHE A 245 9.69 0.51 18.71
N SER A 246 8.67 0.39 19.58
CA SER A 246 7.32 0.85 19.29
C SER A 246 7.13 2.30 19.75
N PRO A 247 6.43 3.17 18.98
CA PRO A 247 6.05 4.51 19.43
C PRO A 247 5.08 4.49 20.62
N ILE A 248 4.43 3.37 20.90
CA ILE A 248 3.53 3.21 22.05
C ILE A 248 4.33 3.02 23.35
N GLU A 249 5.43 2.27 23.31
CA GLU A 249 6.26 2.02 24.50
C GLU A 249 7.36 3.07 24.67
N THR A 250 7.89 3.59 23.56
CA THR A 250 9.01 4.53 23.53
C THR A 250 8.67 5.87 22.83
N PRO A 251 7.53 6.53 23.14
CA PRO A 251 7.06 7.72 22.41
C PRO A 251 8.06 8.88 22.41
N GLN A 252 8.90 9.00 23.43
CA GLN A 252 9.94 10.03 23.51
C GLN A 252 10.91 9.97 22.33
N ALA A 253 11.19 8.77 21.80
CA ALA A 253 12.06 8.58 20.63
C ALA A 253 11.36 8.98 19.31
N TYR A 254 10.04 9.19 19.31
CA TYR A 254 9.25 9.42 18.11
C TYR A 254 8.82 10.87 17.92
N LYS A 255 9.22 11.83 18.77
CA LYS A 255 8.73 13.21 18.67
C LYS A 255 8.92 13.82 17.28
N TYR A 256 10.08 13.62 16.66
CA TYR A 256 10.31 14.10 15.29
C TYR A 256 9.51 13.31 14.24
N GLN A 257 9.56 11.98 14.28
CA GLN A 257 8.85 11.15 13.30
C GLN A 257 7.33 11.33 13.37
N ALA A 258 6.77 11.50 14.57
CA ALA A 258 5.36 11.77 14.79
C ALA A 258 4.91 13.06 14.09
N LEU A 259 5.71 14.13 14.13
CA LEU A 259 5.41 15.35 13.36
C LEU A 259 5.37 15.09 11.85
N LYS A 260 6.32 14.30 11.32
CA LYS A 260 6.33 13.92 9.90
C LYS A 260 5.07 13.12 9.53
N ASP A 261 4.76 12.08 10.28
CA ASP A 261 3.65 11.17 10.01
C ASP A 261 2.30 11.88 10.13
N PHE A 262 2.12 12.70 11.17
CA PHE A 262 0.85 13.39 11.41
C PHE A 262 0.63 14.50 10.38
N LEU A 263 1.66 15.29 10.06
CA LEU A 263 1.55 16.31 9.02
C LEU A 263 1.28 15.67 7.65
N PHE A 264 1.93 14.54 7.34
CA PHE A 264 1.67 13.78 6.13
C PHE A 264 0.20 13.40 5.98
N MET A 265 -0.40 12.81 7.02
CA MET A 265 -1.80 12.43 6.95
C MET A 265 -2.76 13.62 6.91
N LEU A 266 -2.47 14.70 7.64
CA LEU A 266 -3.28 15.91 7.60
C LEU A 266 -3.24 16.62 6.24
N GLU A 267 -2.09 16.59 5.54
CA GLU A 267 -1.96 17.15 4.19
C GLU A 267 -2.71 16.30 3.15
N LEU A 268 -2.68 14.97 3.29
CA LEU A 268 -3.38 14.07 2.37
C LEU A 268 -4.89 13.93 2.66
N GLU A 269 -5.34 14.29 3.87
CA GLU A 269 -6.72 14.16 4.33
C GLU A 269 -7.77 14.66 3.32
N PRO A 270 -7.64 15.86 2.70
CA PRO A 270 -8.67 16.35 1.80
C PRO A 270 -8.79 15.51 0.52
N PHE A 271 -7.68 15.00 0.00
CA PHE A 271 -7.65 14.13 -1.19
C PHE A 271 -8.22 12.74 -0.91
N ILE A 272 -7.98 12.23 0.32
CA ILE A 272 -8.61 11.00 0.83
C ILE A 272 -10.12 11.22 0.98
N GLY A 273 -10.52 12.38 1.50
CA GLY A 273 -11.90 12.81 1.63
C GLY A 273 -12.65 12.78 0.29
N GLU A 274 -12.07 13.36 -0.76
CA GLU A 274 -12.66 13.34 -2.11
C GLU A 274 -12.55 11.97 -2.82
N GLY A 275 -11.84 11.00 -2.23
CA GLY A 275 -11.65 9.67 -2.80
C GLY A 275 -10.78 9.65 -4.05
N VAL A 276 -9.95 10.69 -4.25
CA VAL A 276 -8.99 10.77 -5.36
C VAL A 276 -7.70 10.08 -5.00
N VAL A 277 -7.23 10.23 -3.76
CA VAL A 277 -6.05 9.55 -3.22
C VAL A 277 -6.46 8.48 -2.23
N ASN A 278 -5.89 7.29 -2.35
CA ASN A 278 -6.06 6.20 -1.40
C ASN A 278 -4.70 5.84 -0.79
N VAL A 279 -4.52 6.12 0.50
CA VAL A 279 -3.29 5.82 1.23
C VAL A 279 -3.36 4.39 1.77
N ILE A 280 -2.67 3.46 1.14
CA ILE A 280 -2.76 2.03 1.43
C ILE A 280 -1.63 1.58 2.36
N PRO A 281 -1.86 0.70 3.35
CA PRO A 281 -0.76 0.09 4.09
C PRO A 281 0.04 -0.86 3.20
N ASP A 282 1.28 -1.15 3.58
CA ASP A 282 2.06 -2.21 2.94
C ASP A 282 1.39 -3.57 3.18
N PRO A 283 1.05 -4.36 2.14
CA PRO A 283 0.57 -5.73 2.32
C PRO A 283 1.46 -6.61 3.20
N GLY A 284 2.79 -6.40 3.19
CA GLY A 284 3.71 -7.09 4.08
C GLY A 284 3.47 -6.83 5.58
N ASN A 285 2.72 -5.77 5.94
CA ASN A 285 2.32 -5.51 7.32
C ASN A 285 1.18 -6.42 7.79
N HIS A 286 0.52 -7.13 6.88
CA HIS A 286 -0.65 -7.96 7.17
C HIS A 286 -0.48 -9.41 6.68
N ASP A 287 0.56 -9.67 5.88
CA ASP A 287 0.97 -10.99 5.44
C ASP A 287 2.46 -11.19 5.73
N GLN A 288 2.76 -11.90 6.82
CA GLN A 288 4.14 -12.14 7.26
C GLN A 288 4.93 -13.00 6.28
N ASP A 289 4.29 -13.93 5.59
CA ASP A 289 4.95 -14.81 4.62
C ASP A 289 5.30 -14.03 3.35
N LEU A 290 4.41 -13.13 2.91
CA LEU A 290 4.70 -12.16 1.87
C LEU A 290 5.88 -11.27 2.27
N GLN A 291 5.85 -10.69 3.47
CA GLN A 291 6.91 -9.79 3.95
C GLN A 291 8.27 -10.46 3.93
N ARG A 292 8.38 -11.67 4.50
CA ARG A 292 9.63 -12.44 4.54
C ARG A 292 10.11 -12.78 3.13
N SER A 293 9.21 -13.29 2.30
CA SER A 293 9.54 -13.69 0.93
C SER A 293 9.99 -12.49 0.09
N MET A 294 9.31 -11.35 0.22
CA MET A 294 9.66 -10.10 -0.44
C MET A 294 11.03 -9.59 0.02
N MET A 295 11.30 -9.58 1.33
CA MET A 295 12.60 -9.16 1.87
C MET A 295 13.75 -10.05 1.38
N ASP A 296 13.53 -11.35 1.28
CA ASP A 296 14.53 -12.28 0.74
C ASP A 296 14.81 -12.07 -0.75
N ILE A 297 13.78 -11.73 -1.54
CA ILE A 297 13.94 -11.37 -2.96
C ILE A 297 14.73 -10.07 -3.07
N ALA A 298 14.34 -9.03 -2.33
CA ALA A 298 14.97 -7.72 -2.36
C ALA A 298 16.45 -7.77 -1.96
N ARG A 299 16.82 -8.56 -0.94
CA ARG A 299 18.21 -8.74 -0.50
C ARG A 299 19.10 -9.43 -1.54
N ARG A 300 18.53 -10.24 -2.42
CA ARG A 300 19.24 -10.96 -3.48
C ARG A 300 19.24 -10.21 -4.82
N ARG A 301 18.53 -9.10 -4.90
CA ARG A 301 18.54 -8.25 -6.09
C ARG A 301 19.83 -7.44 -6.08
N ASP A 302 20.49 -7.35 -7.23
CA ASP A 302 21.64 -6.49 -7.39
C ASP A 302 21.26 -5.05 -6.99
N SER A 303 21.98 -4.49 -6.04
CA SER A 303 21.82 -3.10 -5.65
C SER A 303 22.21 -2.22 -6.83
N LEU A 304 21.30 -1.38 -7.28
CA LEU A 304 21.67 -0.28 -8.16
C LEU A 304 22.19 0.84 -7.30
N GLU A 305 23.35 1.37 -7.68
CA GLU A 305 23.79 2.67 -7.17
C GLU A 305 22.70 3.70 -7.48
N PRO A 306 22.23 4.47 -6.49
CA PRO A 306 21.25 5.51 -6.74
C PRO A 306 21.75 6.49 -7.80
N CYS A 307 20.87 6.87 -8.72
CA CYS A 307 21.15 7.98 -9.64
C CYS A 307 21.47 9.25 -8.84
N GLU A 308 22.27 10.15 -9.43
CA GLU A 308 22.73 11.37 -8.77
C GLU A 308 21.56 12.23 -8.25
N SER A 309 20.51 12.34 -9.06
CA SER A 309 19.28 13.07 -8.75
C SER A 309 18.60 12.55 -7.46
N ASP A 310 18.43 11.23 -7.35
CA ASP A 310 17.84 10.57 -6.19
C ASP A 310 18.77 10.58 -4.96
N ALA A 311 20.08 10.39 -5.17
CA ALA A 311 21.08 10.48 -4.13
C ALA A 311 21.10 11.88 -3.49
N ARG A 312 21.05 12.93 -4.32
CA ARG A 312 20.97 14.32 -3.87
C ARG A 312 19.72 14.58 -3.05
N LEU A 313 18.55 14.16 -3.55
CA LEU A 313 17.29 14.29 -2.80
C LEU A 313 17.36 13.59 -1.45
N SER A 314 17.82 12.33 -1.44
CA SER A 314 17.95 11.55 -0.21
C SER A 314 18.89 12.22 0.79
N PHE A 315 20.00 12.78 0.30
CA PHE A 315 20.95 13.53 1.11
C PHE A 315 20.34 14.82 1.69
N GLU A 316 19.61 15.59 0.89
CA GLU A 316 18.92 16.81 1.32
C GLU A 316 17.89 16.51 2.42
N LEU A 317 17.03 15.50 2.20
CA LEU A 317 16.00 15.11 3.16
C LEU A 317 16.60 14.60 4.48
N THR A 318 17.64 13.77 4.39
CA THR A 318 18.35 13.23 5.56
C THR A 318 19.05 14.34 6.34
N THR A 319 19.68 15.29 5.63
CA THR A 319 20.32 16.45 6.24
C THR A 319 19.29 17.29 6.99
N GLN A 320 18.16 17.59 6.36
CA GLN A 320 17.08 18.33 7.01
C GLN A 320 16.47 17.57 8.20
N ASP A 321 16.34 16.25 8.13
CA ASP A 321 15.86 15.44 9.26
C ASP A 321 16.81 15.55 10.46
N LEU A 322 18.11 15.48 10.21
CA LEU A 322 19.14 15.70 11.22
C LEU A 322 19.07 17.13 11.79
N LEU A 323 19.02 18.16 10.93
CA LEU A 323 18.97 19.54 11.37
C LEU A 323 17.71 19.85 12.21
N ASN A 324 16.55 19.35 11.79
CA ASN A 324 15.29 19.57 12.51
C ASN A 324 15.23 18.82 13.85
N SER A 325 15.73 17.58 13.89
CA SER A 325 15.72 16.77 15.12
C SER A 325 16.74 17.26 16.17
N THR A 326 17.88 17.82 15.74
CA THR A 326 18.88 18.38 16.66
C THR A 326 18.38 19.62 17.42
N ALA A 327 17.29 20.27 16.98
CA ALA A 327 16.71 21.42 17.67
C ALA A 327 16.30 21.10 19.14
N MET A 328 16.04 19.83 19.44
CA MET A 328 15.72 19.39 20.81
C MET A 328 16.94 19.33 21.75
N MET A 329 18.15 19.37 21.19
CA MET A 329 19.40 19.28 21.95
C MET A 329 19.77 20.63 22.57
N PRO A 330 20.46 20.64 23.73
CA PRO A 330 21.10 21.84 24.25
C PRO A 330 22.02 22.48 23.21
N ARG A 331 22.00 23.81 23.11
CA ARG A 331 22.81 24.60 22.14
C ARG A 331 24.28 24.17 22.08
N ALA A 332 24.92 23.99 23.24
CA ALA A 332 26.31 23.57 23.33
C ALA A 332 26.57 22.20 22.67
N LEU A 333 25.65 21.24 22.85
CA LEU A 333 25.76 19.92 22.22
C LEU A 333 25.49 19.98 20.71
N ARG A 334 24.64 20.90 20.24
CA ARG A 334 24.44 21.13 18.80
C ARG A 334 25.70 21.68 18.13
N ILE A 335 26.35 22.65 18.76
CA ILE A 335 27.63 23.22 18.27
C ILE A 335 28.66 22.09 18.21
N GLN A 336 28.83 21.33 19.30
CA GLN A 336 29.77 20.22 19.33
C GLN A 336 29.46 19.16 18.26
N LEU A 337 28.19 18.80 18.07
CA LEU A 337 27.76 17.86 17.01
C LEU A 337 28.18 18.36 15.62
N PHE A 338 28.06 19.66 15.35
CA PHE A 338 28.46 20.25 14.08
C PHE A 338 29.98 20.32 13.90
N GLU A 339 30.74 20.59 14.96
CA GLU A 339 32.20 20.48 14.94
C GLU A 339 32.64 19.03 14.65
N ASP A 340 32.03 18.04 15.33
CA ASP A 340 32.45 16.64 15.26
C ASP A 340 32.00 15.94 13.97
N GLN A 341 30.71 16.07 13.60
CA GLN A 341 30.11 15.34 12.47
C GLN A 341 30.38 16.00 11.13
N PHE A 342 30.42 17.33 11.10
CA PHE A 342 30.59 18.11 9.86
C PHE A 342 31.98 18.74 9.72
N ARG A 343 32.85 18.58 10.73
CA ARG A 343 34.22 19.14 10.76
C ARG A 343 34.25 20.65 10.55
N LEU A 344 33.23 21.34 11.06
CA LEU A 344 33.10 22.78 10.98
C LEU A 344 33.94 23.48 12.04
N ALA A 345 34.44 24.68 11.77
CA ALA A 345 35.06 25.49 12.81
C ALA A 345 33.99 25.96 13.82
N LYS A 346 34.36 26.10 15.09
CA LYS A 346 33.43 26.53 16.16
C LYS A 346 32.57 27.75 15.80
N ALA A 347 33.19 28.78 15.23
CA ALA A 347 32.49 30.01 14.84
C ALA A 347 31.46 29.77 13.73
N GLU A 348 31.74 28.86 12.80
CA GLU A 348 30.81 28.47 11.73
C GLU A 348 29.66 27.65 12.30
N ALA A 349 29.95 26.69 13.19
CA ALA A 349 28.95 25.92 13.90
C ALA A 349 28.00 26.82 14.73
N GLU A 350 28.54 27.80 15.46
CA GLU A 350 27.76 28.79 16.20
C GLU A 350 26.85 29.64 15.29
N SER A 351 27.37 30.05 14.13
CA SER A 351 26.60 30.80 13.13
C SER A 351 25.43 29.97 12.59
N ILE A 352 25.68 28.71 12.21
CA ILE A 352 24.65 27.79 11.71
C ILE A 352 23.57 27.52 12.76
N VAL A 353 23.96 27.24 14.01
CA VAL A 353 22.99 27.03 15.09
C VAL A 353 22.11 28.27 15.29
N THR A 354 22.70 29.46 15.24
CA THR A 354 21.95 30.73 15.33
C THR A 354 20.98 30.91 14.17
N ALA A 355 21.40 30.60 12.93
CA ALA A 355 20.53 30.67 11.76
C ALA A 355 19.34 29.68 11.88
N LEU A 356 19.59 28.45 12.33
CA LEU A 356 18.54 27.44 12.56
C LEU A 356 17.55 27.87 13.64
N GLU A 357 18.03 28.46 14.73
CA GLU A 357 17.16 29.00 15.79
C GLU A 357 16.27 30.13 15.29
N ASN A 358 16.81 31.04 14.46
CA ASN A 358 16.04 32.13 13.85
C ASN A 358 14.96 31.63 12.89
N MET A 359 15.15 30.46 12.28
CA MET A 359 14.20 29.86 11.33
C MET A 359 13.29 28.80 11.97
N ALA A 360 13.44 28.52 13.27
CA ALA A 360 12.82 27.37 13.93
C ALA A 360 11.29 27.39 13.90
N GLU A 361 10.68 28.55 14.11
CA GLU A 361 9.23 28.69 14.08
C GLU A 361 8.66 28.61 12.65
N ALA A 362 9.44 29.00 11.64
CA ALA A 362 9.03 28.91 10.24
C ALA A 362 9.13 27.48 9.67
N SER A 363 10.03 26.64 10.21
CA SER A 363 10.17 25.25 9.78
C SER A 363 9.01 24.39 10.31
N PRO A 364 8.18 23.77 9.45
CA PRO A 364 7.02 22.99 9.89
C PRO A 364 7.40 21.67 10.57
N LEU A 365 8.66 21.24 10.50
CA LEU A 365 9.11 19.98 11.11
C LEU A 365 10.14 20.18 12.22
N MET A 366 10.64 21.40 12.43
CA MET A 366 11.58 21.63 13.53
C MET A 366 10.88 21.46 14.88
N VAL A 367 11.40 20.53 15.69
CA VAL A 367 10.85 20.23 17.02
C VAL A 367 11.21 21.37 17.96
N LEU A 368 10.21 22.01 18.57
CA LEU A 368 10.42 23.17 19.45
C LEU A 368 10.46 22.80 20.94
N GLN A 369 10.48 21.50 21.23
CA GLN A 369 10.59 20.96 22.58
C GLN A 369 12.03 20.57 22.89
N LYS A 370 12.42 20.75 24.15
CA LYS A 370 13.70 20.26 24.65
C LYS A 370 13.57 18.80 25.08
N LEU A 371 14.63 18.01 24.91
CA LEU A 371 14.71 16.66 25.47
C LEU A 371 14.75 16.74 27.00
N GLU A 372 13.76 16.15 27.67
CA GLU A 372 13.80 15.92 29.10
C GLU A 372 14.77 14.77 29.40
N GLY A 373 15.94 15.08 29.94
CA GLY A 373 16.85 14.10 30.54
C GLY A 373 17.63 13.19 29.59
N GLY A 374 18.75 13.67 29.07
CA GLY A 374 20.06 12.97 28.96
C GLY A 374 20.25 11.62 28.26
N LYS A 375 19.21 10.85 27.90
CA LYS A 375 19.35 9.56 27.19
C LYS A 375 18.18 9.33 26.25
N GLY A 376 18.45 9.31 24.94
CA GLY A 376 17.49 8.89 23.92
C GLY A 376 17.77 9.56 22.57
N GLY A 377 17.94 8.75 21.53
CA GLY A 377 17.94 9.24 20.15
C GLY A 377 16.51 9.48 19.65
N GLN A 378 16.38 10.13 18.50
CA GLN A 378 15.13 10.15 17.75
C GLN A 378 15.13 9.03 16.71
N PHE A 379 14.03 8.31 16.59
CA PHE A 379 13.75 7.48 15.43
C PHE A 379 13.43 8.40 14.26
N ILE A 380 14.07 8.14 13.12
CA ILE A 380 13.89 8.91 11.89
C ILE A 380 13.81 7.90 10.75
N GLN A 381 12.69 7.92 10.05
CA GLN A 381 12.45 7.05 8.90
C GLN A 381 12.58 7.85 7.60
N SER A 382 13.38 7.31 6.68
CA SER A 382 13.29 7.61 5.26
C SER A 382 12.46 6.53 4.58
N CYS A 383 11.56 6.93 3.69
CA CYS A 383 10.61 6.02 3.07
C CYS A 383 10.61 6.20 1.55
N MET A 384 11.07 5.18 0.83
CA MET A 384 10.89 5.05 -0.61
C MET A 384 10.03 3.83 -0.90
N ALA A 385 8.77 4.06 -1.31
CA ALA A 385 7.72 3.08 -1.18
C ALA A 385 6.67 3.18 -2.32
N PRO A 386 6.05 2.05 -2.71
CA PRO A 386 6.50 0.69 -2.43
C PRO A 386 7.89 0.42 -3.02
N ASN A 387 8.59 -0.63 -2.58
CA ASN A 387 9.81 -1.08 -3.27
C ASN A 387 9.46 -1.75 -4.62
N PHE A 388 10.46 -2.14 -5.42
CA PHE A 388 10.21 -2.63 -6.78
C PHE A 388 9.30 -3.87 -6.81
N GLU A 389 9.53 -4.85 -5.93
CA GLU A 389 8.70 -6.06 -5.84
C GLU A 389 7.26 -5.70 -5.49
N MET A 390 7.09 -4.85 -4.48
CA MET A 390 5.76 -4.44 -4.01
C MET A 390 5.06 -3.50 -4.99
N ALA A 391 5.79 -2.72 -5.79
CA ALA A 391 5.22 -1.90 -6.86
C ALA A 391 4.59 -2.79 -7.95
N LEU A 392 5.32 -3.80 -8.44
CA LEU A 392 4.78 -4.76 -9.40
C LEU A 392 3.61 -5.56 -8.79
N PHE A 393 3.79 -6.05 -7.56
CA PHE A 393 2.75 -6.80 -6.84
C PHE A 393 1.46 -5.99 -6.70
N LEU A 394 1.53 -4.76 -6.17
CA LEU A 394 0.37 -3.91 -5.98
C LEU A 394 -0.23 -3.47 -7.31
N GLY A 395 0.59 -3.12 -8.30
CA GLY A 395 0.11 -2.78 -9.65
C GLY A 395 -0.74 -3.89 -10.26
N GLN A 396 -0.32 -5.15 -10.12
CA GLN A 396 -1.06 -6.32 -10.55
C GLN A 396 -2.34 -6.58 -9.73
N VAL A 397 -2.28 -6.40 -8.41
CA VAL A 397 -3.44 -6.59 -7.50
C VAL A 397 -4.53 -5.55 -7.77
N THR A 398 -4.15 -4.31 -8.09
CA THR A 398 -5.11 -3.20 -8.24
C THR A 398 -5.41 -2.82 -9.68
N GLY A 399 -4.72 -3.42 -10.65
CA GLY A 399 -4.77 -3.05 -12.07
C GLY A 399 -4.26 -1.64 -12.35
N ALA A 400 -3.34 -1.14 -11.52
CA ALA A 400 -2.81 0.21 -11.62
C ALA A 400 -1.56 0.27 -12.50
N VAL A 401 -1.40 1.37 -13.24
CA VAL A 401 -0.12 1.73 -13.85
C VAL A 401 0.84 2.24 -12.76
N LEU A 402 2.15 2.12 -12.96
CA LEU A 402 3.14 2.60 -11.99
C LEU A 402 3.62 3.99 -12.38
N ILE A 403 3.71 4.89 -11.39
CA ILE A 403 4.19 6.25 -11.56
C ILE A 403 5.42 6.44 -10.70
N THR A 404 6.48 6.99 -11.28
CA THR A 404 7.69 7.36 -10.55
C THR A 404 8.27 8.66 -11.09
N ASP A 405 8.81 9.45 -10.19
CA ASP A 405 9.69 10.60 -10.45
C ASP A 405 11.14 10.31 -10.03
N SER A 406 11.39 9.11 -9.48
CA SER A 406 12.74 8.61 -9.19
C SER A 406 13.33 7.95 -10.42
N GLU A 407 14.52 8.41 -10.81
CA GLU A 407 15.30 7.88 -11.92
C GLU A 407 15.83 6.48 -11.62
N THR A 408 16.29 6.24 -10.39
CA THR A 408 16.72 4.92 -9.91
C THR A 408 15.57 3.92 -10.03
N ARG A 409 14.35 4.33 -9.63
CA ARG A 409 13.17 3.49 -9.74
C ARG A 409 12.74 3.27 -11.18
N TRP A 410 12.84 4.29 -12.02
CA TRP A 410 12.60 4.17 -13.46
C TRP A 410 13.49 3.10 -14.07
N GLN A 411 14.80 3.16 -13.84
CA GLN A 411 15.75 2.17 -14.33
C GLN A 411 15.46 0.75 -13.79
N GLN A 412 15.03 0.62 -12.54
CA GLN A 412 14.59 -0.67 -11.97
C GLN A 412 13.37 -1.24 -12.71
N LEU A 413 12.33 -0.43 -12.89
CA LEU A 413 11.09 -0.86 -13.52
C LEU A 413 11.27 -1.17 -15.00
N SER A 414 12.05 -0.37 -15.72
CA SER A 414 12.36 -0.58 -17.14
C SER A 414 13.07 -1.91 -17.41
N LYS A 415 13.82 -2.45 -16.42
CA LYS A 415 14.44 -3.79 -16.51
C LYS A 415 13.45 -4.95 -16.37
N ALA A 416 12.26 -4.71 -15.81
CA ALA A 416 11.19 -5.72 -15.68
C ALA A 416 10.28 -5.82 -16.93
N MET A 417 10.62 -5.07 -17.97
CA MET A 417 9.93 -5.09 -19.25
C MET A 417 10.00 -6.47 -19.91
N HIS A 418 8.86 -6.95 -20.41
CA HIS A 418 8.83 -8.18 -21.18
C HIS A 418 9.62 -8.07 -22.50
N LEU A 419 10.45 -9.07 -22.76
CA LEU A 419 11.24 -9.20 -23.98
C LEU A 419 10.75 -10.38 -24.82
N ASN A 420 10.34 -10.12 -26.06
CA ASN A 420 9.98 -11.14 -27.03
C ASN A 420 11.22 -11.48 -27.88
N GLN A 421 11.73 -12.70 -27.77
CA GLN A 421 12.98 -13.13 -28.43
C GLN A 421 14.18 -12.21 -28.13
N GLY A 422 14.25 -11.66 -26.92
CA GLY A 422 15.32 -10.75 -26.48
C GLY A 422 15.09 -9.27 -26.81
N PHE A 423 13.98 -8.92 -27.46
CA PHE A 423 13.66 -7.53 -27.83
C PHE A 423 12.34 -7.08 -27.24
N ALA A 424 12.30 -5.85 -26.73
CA ALA A 424 11.06 -5.20 -26.35
C ALA A 424 10.31 -4.75 -27.61
N ARG A 425 9.03 -5.09 -27.69
CA ARG A 425 8.12 -4.58 -28.74
C ARG A 425 7.22 -3.53 -28.12
N HIS A 426 7.00 -2.44 -28.83
CA HIS A 426 6.20 -1.32 -28.33
C HIS A 426 5.07 -0.97 -29.32
N PRO A 427 3.95 -1.72 -29.31
CA PRO A 427 2.88 -1.55 -30.28
C PRO A 427 2.27 -0.14 -30.29
N TRP A 428 2.24 0.52 -29.12
CA TRP A 428 1.63 1.84 -28.92
C TRP A 428 2.65 2.98 -28.88
N LYS A 429 3.91 2.73 -29.27
CA LYS A 429 5.00 3.72 -29.20
C LYS A 429 4.69 5.00 -29.96
N VAL A 430 4.03 4.90 -31.11
CA VAL A 430 3.68 6.06 -31.95
C VAL A 430 2.80 7.06 -31.19
N ILE A 431 1.96 6.60 -30.25
CA ILE A 431 1.15 7.47 -29.38
C ILE A 431 2.02 8.05 -28.26
N GLN A 432 2.83 7.20 -27.61
CA GLN A 432 3.69 7.55 -26.47
C GLN A 432 4.74 8.60 -26.86
N ASP A 433 5.36 8.45 -28.03
CA ASP A 433 6.38 9.36 -28.55
C ASP A 433 5.84 10.79 -28.80
N GLN A 434 4.51 10.96 -28.90
CA GLN A 434 3.89 12.29 -28.99
C GLN A 434 3.76 12.97 -27.62
N LEU A 435 3.74 12.23 -26.51
CA LEU A 435 3.48 12.73 -25.15
C LEU A 435 4.77 12.84 -24.32
N GLN A 436 5.75 13.59 -24.81
CA GLN A 436 7.03 13.79 -24.11
C GLN A 436 6.97 14.83 -22.99
N ARG A 437 5.95 15.70 -23.00
CA ARG A 437 5.73 16.76 -22.02
C ARG A 437 4.26 16.81 -21.63
N VAL A 438 3.99 17.10 -20.37
CA VAL A 438 2.62 17.22 -19.86
C VAL A 438 2.45 18.38 -18.89
N PRO A 439 1.27 19.04 -18.90
CA PRO A 439 0.93 20.02 -17.88
C PRO A 439 0.66 19.34 -16.54
N VAL A 440 1.27 19.87 -15.49
CA VAL A 440 1.08 19.39 -14.11
C VAL A 440 0.13 20.32 -13.35
N ASP A 441 -0.93 19.74 -12.77
CA ASP A 441 -2.02 20.49 -12.15
C ASP A 441 -1.69 20.86 -10.69
N TYR A 442 -0.74 21.76 -10.47
CA TYR A 442 -0.42 22.20 -9.09
C TYR A 442 -1.59 22.89 -8.39
N ARG A 443 -2.51 23.51 -9.16
CA ARG A 443 -3.74 24.11 -8.60
C ARG A 443 -4.70 23.07 -8.02
N PHE A 444 -4.59 21.81 -8.45
CA PHE A 444 -5.34 20.71 -7.85
C PHE A 444 -5.05 20.57 -6.35
N ILE A 445 -3.82 20.88 -5.92
CA ILE A 445 -3.42 20.77 -4.52
C ILE A 445 -4.27 21.70 -3.64
N ASP A 446 -4.44 22.95 -4.07
CA ASP A 446 -5.16 23.96 -3.29
C ASP A 446 -6.68 23.86 -3.45
N THR A 447 -7.16 23.45 -4.63
CA THR A 447 -8.59 23.51 -4.97
C THR A 447 -9.32 22.19 -4.79
N LEU A 448 -8.60 21.07 -4.73
CA LEU A 448 -9.12 19.69 -4.75
C LEU A 448 -9.99 19.37 -5.96
N LYS A 449 -10.01 20.26 -6.96
CA LYS A 449 -10.80 20.14 -8.18
C LYS A 449 -9.87 19.93 -9.33
N LYS A 450 -10.08 18.83 -10.06
CA LYS A 450 -9.34 18.54 -11.28
C LYS A 450 -9.56 19.67 -12.29
N ALA A 451 -8.48 20.28 -12.78
CA ALA A 451 -8.61 21.37 -13.74
C ALA A 451 -9.22 20.88 -15.08
N GLU A 452 -9.91 21.79 -15.77
CA GLU A 452 -10.51 21.57 -17.09
C GLU A 452 -9.56 22.02 -18.22
N GLY A 453 -10.00 21.89 -19.48
CA GLY A 453 -9.23 22.30 -20.65
C GLY A 453 -8.11 21.31 -20.98
N GLN A 454 -6.86 21.77 -21.04
CA GLN A 454 -5.71 20.93 -21.39
C GLN A 454 -5.57 19.73 -20.42
N PHE A 455 -5.84 19.94 -19.13
CA PHE A 455 -5.81 18.86 -18.13
C PHE A 455 -6.88 17.80 -18.37
N SER A 456 -8.12 18.19 -18.66
CA SER A 456 -9.19 17.23 -19.01
C SER A 456 -8.90 16.48 -20.30
N THR A 457 -8.28 17.14 -21.28
CA THR A 457 -7.85 16.52 -22.53
C THR A 457 -6.76 15.48 -22.28
N LEU A 458 -5.72 15.82 -21.51
CA LEU A 458 -4.67 14.88 -21.11
C LEU A 458 -5.25 13.64 -20.42
N ARG A 459 -6.15 13.83 -19.45
CA ARG A 459 -6.85 12.73 -18.76
C ARG A 459 -7.57 11.81 -19.73
N GLY A 460 -8.33 12.39 -20.66
CA GLY A 460 -9.05 11.65 -21.69
C GLY A 460 -8.12 10.84 -22.60
N LEU A 461 -6.99 11.43 -23.02
CA LEU A 461 -6.00 10.79 -23.87
C LEU A 461 -5.30 9.63 -23.15
N LEU A 462 -4.79 9.85 -21.94
CA LEU A 462 -4.11 8.81 -21.17
C LEU A 462 -5.05 7.65 -20.78
N LYS A 463 -6.31 7.97 -20.42
CA LYS A 463 -7.34 6.95 -20.16
C LYS A 463 -7.71 6.15 -21.41
N SER A 464 -7.74 6.80 -22.57
CA SER A 464 -7.96 6.11 -23.86
C SER A 464 -6.79 5.20 -24.21
N LEU A 465 -5.55 5.63 -23.96
CA LEU A 465 -4.36 4.83 -24.14
C LEU A 465 -4.36 3.60 -23.20
N ASP A 466 -4.63 3.77 -21.90
CA ASP A 466 -4.72 2.65 -20.96
C ASP A 466 -5.82 1.66 -21.36
N SER A 467 -7.00 2.16 -21.77
CA SER A 467 -8.10 1.31 -22.26
C SER A 467 -7.72 0.51 -23.51
N MET A 468 -6.96 1.12 -24.44
CA MET A 468 -6.46 0.47 -25.65
C MET A 468 -5.45 -0.64 -25.30
N ILE A 469 -4.52 -0.37 -24.38
CA ILE A 469 -3.52 -1.33 -23.90
C ILE A 469 -4.19 -2.48 -23.15
N GLN A 470 -5.18 -2.19 -22.29
CA GLN A 470 -5.91 -3.19 -21.52
C GLN A 470 -6.64 -4.21 -22.42
N ARG A 471 -7.13 -3.76 -23.59
CA ARG A 471 -7.80 -4.61 -24.59
C ARG A 471 -6.84 -5.29 -25.57
N ASP A 472 -5.53 -5.05 -25.42
CA ASP A 472 -4.50 -5.42 -26.40
C ASP A 472 -4.90 -5.01 -27.84
N GLU A 473 -5.44 -3.80 -27.98
CA GLU A 473 -5.97 -3.33 -29.26
C GLU A 473 -4.83 -2.86 -30.18
N ARG A 474 -4.74 -3.49 -31.36
CA ARG A 474 -3.63 -3.31 -32.32
C ARG A 474 -4.07 -2.82 -33.70
N ASP A 475 -5.30 -2.31 -33.81
CA ASP A 475 -5.78 -1.74 -35.06
C ASP A 475 -4.97 -0.47 -35.41
N ALA A 476 -4.33 -0.47 -36.57
CA ALA A 476 -3.46 0.61 -37.00
C ALA A 476 -4.23 1.94 -37.20
N GLY A 477 -5.51 1.87 -37.62
CA GLY A 477 -6.35 3.05 -37.80
C GLY A 477 -6.65 3.72 -36.47
N HIS A 478 -7.02 2.94 -35.45
CA HIS A 478 -7.30 3.43 -34.11
C HIS A 478 -6.03 3.96 -33.42
N ILE A 479 -4.89 3.27 -33.55
CA ILE A 479 -3.60 3.73 -33.04
C ILE A 479 -3.22 5.07 -33.67
N ASN A 480 -3.28 5.18 -35.01
CA ASN A 480 -2.94 6.41 -35.71
C ASN A 480 -3.90 7.57 -35.38
N ASN A 481 -5.19 7.28 -35.19
CA ASN A 481 -6.17 8.28 -34.75
C ASN A 481 -5.83 8.82 -33.35
N LEU A 482 -5.53 7.94 -32.39
CA LEU A 482 -5.14 8.38 -31.06
C LEU A 482 -3.80 9.12 -31.08
N ALA A 483 -2.82 8.66 -31.88
CA ALA A 483 -1.54 9.34 -32.09
C ALA A 483 -1.70 10.74 -32.70
N THR A 484 -2.65 10.91 -33.63
CA THR A 484 -2.95 12.23 -34.21
C THR A 484 -3.53 13.17 -33.16
N LYS A 485 -4.43 12.67 -32.30
CA LYS A 485 -5.00 13.46 -31.20
C LYS A 485 -3.95 13.83 -30.16
N THR A 486 -3.05 12.92 -29.79
CA THR A 486 -1.95 13.22 -28.88
C THR A 486 -0.95 14.20 -29.48
N GLY A 487 -0.59 14.05 -30.75
CA GLY A 487 0.29 15.00 -31.45
C GLY A 487 -0.32 16.41 -31.53
N SER A 488 -1.61 16.53 -31.84
CA SER A 488 -2.32 17.82 -31.83
C SER A 488 -2.38 18.43 -30.43
N PHE A 489 -2.57 17.62 -29.39
CA PHE A 489 -2.54 18.09 -28.01
C PHE A 489 -1.15 18.62 -27.63
N SER A 490 -0.09 17.86 -27.92
CA SER A 490 1.29 18.27 -27.62
C SER A 490 1.68 19.55 -28.36
N GLY A 491 1.35 19.69 -29.65
CA GLY A 491 1.57 20.94 -30.38
C GLY A 491 0.85 22.14 -29.74
N SER A 492 -0.34 21.93 -29.16
CA SER A 492 -1.08 23.00 -28.46
C SER A 492 -0.49 23.40 -27.10
N LEU A 493 0.40 22.57 -26.51
CA LEU A 493 1.13 22.91 -25.29
C LEU A 493 2.31 23.84 -25.60
N ASP A 494 2.95 23.69 -26.76
CA ASP A 494 4.08 24.52 -27.18
C ASP A 494 3.64 25.91 -27.66
N GLU A 495 2.38 26.08 -28.09
CA GLU A 495 1.81 27.35 -28.58
C GLU A 495 1.25 28.27 -27.47
N LYS A 496 1.12 27.80 -26.23
CA LYS A 496 0.51 28.56 -25.11
C LYS A 496 1.46 28.72 -23.94
N ASP A 497 2.07 29.91 -23.87
CA ASP A 497 3.13 30.27 -22.93
C ASP A 497 2.65 30.72 -21.53
N GLU A 498 1.36 30.62 -21.19
CA GLU A 498 0.87 31.09 -19.89
C GLU A 498 -0.14 30.12 -19.27
N MET A 499 0.32 29.31 -18.30
CA MET A 499 -0.23 29.22 -16.92
C MET A 499 0.09 27.89 -16.21
N ALA A 500 0.54 26.83 -16.89
CA ALA A 500 0.83 25.54 -16.24
C ALA A 500 2.27 25.08 -16.48
N PRO A 501 3.06 24.76 -15.44
CA PRO A 501 4.38 24.16 -15.61
C PRO A 501 4.27 22.82 -16.35
N LEU A 502 5.14 22.65 -17.33
CA LEU A 502 5.25 21.44 -18.14
C LEU A 502 6.40 20.58 -17.60
N GLU A 503 6.12 19.33 -17.30
CA GLU A 503 7.12 18.34 -16.90
C GLU A 503 7.39 17.35 -18.03
N SER A 504 8.57 16.72 -18.02
CA SER A 504 8.86 15.58 -18.89
C SER A 504 7.95 14.41 -18.53
N LEU A 505 7.49 13.68 -19.55
CA LEU A 505 6.74 12.44 -19.40
C LEU A 505 7.36 11.37 -20.30
N GLU A 506 7.71 10.25 -19.68
CA GLU A 506 8.12 9.03 -20.38
C GLU A 506 7.12 7.93 -20.06
N ILE A 507 6.51 7.33 -21.10
CA ILE A 507 5.58 6.21 -20.95
C ILE A 507 6.17 4.99 -21.61
N LEU A 508 6.30 3.90 -20.86
CA LEU A 508 6.62 2.60 -21.41
C LEU A 508 5.41 1.67 -21.27
N SER A 509 4.95 1.11 -22.38
CA SER A 509 3.92 0.06 -22.41
C SER A 509 4.33 -1.01 -23.44
N PRO A 510 5.22 -1.93 -23.07
CA PRO A 510 5.70 -2.98 -23.96
C PRO A 510 4.62 -4.03 -24.22
N GLU A 511 4.72 -4.71 -25.36
CA GLU A 511 4.00 -5.96 -25.58
C GLU A 511 4.40 -6.96 -24.49
N GLY A 512 3.42 -7.43 -23.72
CA GLY A 512 3.67 -8.33 -22.60
C GLY A 512 3.79 -7.65 -21.25
N GLY A 513 3.78 -6.31 -21.19
CA GLY A 513 3.81 -5.53 -19.96
C GLY A 513 5.10 -5.70 -19.15
N PHE A 514 4.99 -5.45 -17.85
CA PHE A 514 6.05 -5.60 -16.86
C PHE A 514 5.69 -6.70 -15.88
N TYR A 515 6.60 -7.65 -15.68
CA TYR A 515 6.45 -8.68 -14.67
C TYR A 515 7.81 -9.20 -14.21
N ASP A 516 7.83 -9.78 -13.01
CA ASP A 516 8.97 -10.50 -12.48
C ASP A 516 8.51 -11.86 -11.96
N LEU A 517 9.19 -12.94 -12.35
CA LEU A 517 8.78 -14.31 -11.99
C LEU A 517 8.76 -14.54 -10.47
N LYS A 518 9.62 -13.87 -9.70
CA LYS A 518 9.61 -13.95 -8.23
C LYS A 518 8.40 -13.21 -7.66
N VAL A 519 8.04 -12.06 -8.23
CA VAL A 519 6.80 -11.34 -7.87
C VAL A 519 5.55 -12.15 -8.21
N GLN A 520 5.49 -12.83 -9.36
CA GLN A 520 4.37 -13.73 -9.68
C GLN A 520 4.21 -14.86 -8.65
N ARG A 521 5.33 -15.38 -8.12
CA ARG A 521 5.29 -16.36 -7.04
C ARG A 521 4.78 -15.76 -5.73
N LEU A 522 5.04 -14.48 -5.45
CA LEU A 522 4.46 -13.79 -4.30
C LEU A 522 2.93 -13.70 -4.45
N LEU A 523 2.44 -13.30 -5.62
CA LEU A 523 1.00 -13.22 -5.91
C LEU A 523 0.32 -14.58 -5.75
N ALA A 524 0.87 -15.63 -6.37
CA ALA A 524 0.32 -16.98 -6.29
C ALA A 524 0.32 -17.59 -4.87
N ARG A 525 1.19 -17.10 -3.98
CA ARG A 525 1.26 -17.52 -2.58
C ARG A 525 0.46 -16.63 -1.63
N SER A 526 0.08 -15.43 -2.06
CA SER A 526 -0.73 -14.52 -1.28
C SER A 526 -2.18 -14.99 -1.19
N SER A 527 -2.94 -14.45 -0.25
CA SER A 527 -4.40 -14.66 -0.19
C SER A 527 -5.18 -13.81 -1.22
N CYS A 528 -4.49 -13.08 -2.11
CA CYS A 528 -5.15 -12.31 -3.16
C CYS A 528 -5.74 -13.22 -4.24
N THR A 529 -7.06 -13.27 -4.35
CA THR A 529 -7.74 -14.17 -5.31
C THR A 529 -7.94 -13.58 -6.71
N HIS A 530 -7.66 -12.28 -6.90
CA HIS A 530 -7.84 -11.58 -8.17
C HIS A 530 -6.69 -10.60 -8.39
N TYR A 531 -5.89 -10.84 -9.42
CA TYR A 531 -4.80 -9.98 -9.85
C TYR A 531 -4.58 -10.15 -11.36
N GLU A 532 -4.00 -9.13 -12.01
CA GLU A 532 -3.55 -9.23 -13.40
C GLU A 532 -2.21 -9.94 -13.50
N ASP A 533 -1.90 -10.58 -14.63
CA ASP A 533 -0.63 -11.31 -14.81
C ASP A 533 0.59 -10.38 -14.95
N ARG A 534 0.38 -9.08 -15.13
CA ARG A 534 1.41 -8.09 -15.44
C ARG A 534 0.92 -6.68 -15.13
N VAL A 535 1.87 -5.78 -14.89
CA VAL A 535 1.62 -4.33 -14.95
C VAL A 535 1.64 -3.91 -16.42
N ARG A 536 0.64 -3.13 -16.86
CA ARG A 536 0.50 -2.73 -18.27
C ARG A 536 1.53 -1.69 -18.70
N SER A 537 1.73 -0.69 -17.84
CA SER A 537 2.46 0.52 -18.19
C SER A 537 3.17 1.12 -16.98
N ILE A 538 4.29 1.80 -17.24
CA ILE A 538 4.98 2.65 -16.26
C ILE A 538 5.16 4.07 -16.83
N TYR A 539 5.10 5.05 -15.94
CA TYR A 539 5.08 6.48 -16.23
C TYR A 539 6.21 7.14 -15.43
N GLY A 540 7.18 7.70 -16.13
CA GLY A 540 8.27 8.50 -15.60
C GLY A 540 7.95 9.98 -15.73
N ILE A 541 7.96 10.73 -14.64
CA ILE A 541 7.53 12.14 -14.64
C ILE A 541 8.63 13.02 -14.06
N GLY A 542 9.01 14.08 -14.77
CA GLY A 542 10.07 14.98 -14.32
C GLY A 542 11.44 14.29 -14.22
N LEU A 543 11.64 13.20 -14.97
CA LEU A 543 12.92 12.50 -15.01
C LEU A 543 13.99 13.40 -15.66
N PRO A 544 15.23 13.41 -15.13
CA PRO A 544 16.35 14.10 -15.77
C PRO A 544 16.58 13.57 -17.18
N GLN A 545 16.82 14.46 -18.15
CA GLN A 545 17.15 14.11 -19.54
C GLN A 545 18.64 13.84 -19.74
#